data_AF-A0A4Y7QYX1-F1
#
_entry.id   AF-A0A4Y7QYX1-F1
#
_cell.length_a   1.000
_cell.length_b   1.000
_cell.length_c   1.000
_cell.angle_alpha   90.00
_cell.angle_beta   90.00
_cell.angle_gamma   90.00
#
_symmetry.space_group_name_H-M   'P 1'
#
loop_
_entity.id
_entity.type
_entity.pdbx_description
1 polymer ?
#
loop_
_entity_poly.entity_id
_entity_poly.type
_entity_poly.pdbx_seq_one_letter_code
_entity_poly.pdbx_strand_id
1 'polypeptide(L)'
;MTLTLLLLIFMLIAFFLALTIIFVTVKKREFSKQPYLLSIIVCILFFTNWILYLLTFYALLPEKISEFLFLPIWFFLCILGFITFWREWRNNRVFSICIGFLSFISFLFGLFLLVLSGM
;
A
#
# COMPACT_ATOMS: atom_id res chain seq x y z
N MET A 1 3.11 -19.85 -13.16
CA MET A 1 2.85 -18.75 -14.11
C MET A 1 1.40 -18.28 -14.08
N THR A 2 0.40 -19.16 -14.26
CA THR A 2 -1.02 -18.76 -14.19
C THR A 2 -1.47 -18.34 -12.78
N LEU A 3 -1.05 -19.09 -11.75
CA LEU A 3 -1.42 -18.81 -10.36
C LEU A 3 -0.75 -17.53 -9.80
N THR A 4 0.50 -17.26 -10.21
CA THR A 4 1.24 -16.04 -9.85
C THR A 4 0.63 -14.79 -10.49
N LEU A 5 0.22 -14.89 -11.77
CA LEU A 5 -0.52 -13.82 -12.45
C LEU A 5 -1.88 -13.56 -11.81
N LEU A 6 -2.61 -14.62 -11.44
CA LEU A 6 -3.92 -14.49 -10.81
C LEU A 6 -3.84 -13.81 -9.43
N LEU A 7 -2.84 -14.17 -8.62
CA LEU A 7 -2.54 -13.49 -7.36
C LEU A 7 -2.21 -12.01 -7.57
N LEU A 8 -1.37 -11.69 -8.56
CA LEU A 8 -1.02 -10.31 -8.88
C LEU A 8 -2.25 -9.47 -9.27
N ILE A 9 -3.12 -10.03 -10.13
CA ILE A 9 -4.37 -9.38 -10.54
C ILE A 9 -5.30 -9.16 -9.33
N PHE A 10 -5.45 -10.17 -8.47
CA PHE A 10 -6.26 -10.07 -7.25
C PHE A 10 -5.77 -8.95 -6.33
N MET A 11 -4.46 -8.86 -6.13
CA MET A 11 -3.82 -7.84 -5.29
C MET A 11 -4.03 -6.43 -5.86
N LEU A 12 -3.91 -6.26 -7.19
CA LEU A 12 -4.19 -5.00 -7.87
C LEU A 12 -5.66 -4.58 -7.74
N ILE A 13 -6.59 -5.52 -7.94
CA ILE A 13 -8.03 -5.27 -7.76
C ILE A 13 -8.31 -4.81 -6.33
N ALA A 14 -7.76 -5.49 -5.33
CA ALA A 14 -7.95 -5.16 -3.94
C ALA A 14 -7.37 -3.76 -3.60
N PHE A 15 -6.25 -3.38 -4.21
CA PHE A 15 -5.68 -2.04 -4.10
C PHE A 15 -6.57 -0.95 -4.70
N PHE A 16 -7.07 -1.14 -5.93
CA PHE A 16 -8.02 -0.20 -6.56
C PHE A 16 -9.34 -0.09 -5.79
N LEU A 17 -9.80 -1.20 -5.19
CA LEU A 17 -10.99 -1.22 -4.37
C LEU A 17 -10.80 -0.41 -3.08
N ALA A 18 -9.65 -0.53 -2.42
CA ALA A 18 -9.30 0.32 -1.29
C ALA A 18 -9.24 1.81 -1.68
N LEU A 19 -8.69 2.13 -2.85
CA LEU A 19 -8.65 3.48 -3.43
C LEU A 19 -10.04 4.10 -3.57
N THR A 20 -10.94 3.36 -4.23
CA THR A 20 -12.30 3.84 -4.48
C THR A 20 -13.06 4.05 -3.17
N ILE A 21 -12.89 3.18 -2.18
CA ILE A 21 -13.49 3.35 -0.85
C ILE A 21 -12.95 4.61 -0.17
N ILE A 22 -11.63 4.83 -0.17
CA ILE A 22 -11.02 6.03 0.40
C ILE A 22 -11.54 7.30 -0.29
N PHE A 23 -11.58 7.31 -1.63
CA PHE A 23 -12.05 8.48 -2.39
C PHE A 23 -13.53 8.78 -2.14
N VAL A 24 -14.38 7.75 -2.11
CA VAL A 24 -15.82 7.89 -1.83
C VAL A 24 -16.06 8.38 -0.40
N THR A 25 -15.35 7.83 0.59
CA THR A 25 -15.47 8.25 2.00
C THR A 25 -14.97 9.67 2.24
N VAL A 26 -13.88 10.09 1.57
CA VAL A 26 -13.41 11.48 1.54
C VAL A 26 -14.47 12.40 0.90
N LYS A 27 -15.00 12.03 -0.27
CA LYS A 27 -15.97 12.85 -1.02
C LYS A 27 -17.28 13.05 -0.28
N LYS A 28 -17.78 12.01 0.39
CA LYS A 28 -19.02 12.08 1.17
C LYS A 28 -18.88 12.84 2.49
N ARG A 29 -17.66 13.22 2.89
CA ARG A 29 -17.35 13.82 4.22
C ARG A 29 -17.97 13.03 5.38
N GLU A 30 -18.19 11.73 5.22
CA GLU A 30 -18.72 10.84 6.27
C GLU A 30 -17.70 10.60 7.39
N PHE A 31 -16.53 11.22 7.30
CA PHE A 31 -15.58 11.26 8.40
C PHE A 31 -16.16 12.07 9.55
N SER A 32 -16.55 11.36 10.61
CA SER A 32 -16.94 11.94 11.90
C SER A 32 -15.88 12.90 12.44
N LYS A 33 -14.60 12.65 12.15
CA LYS A 33 -13.45 13.51 12.46
C LYS A 33 -12.42 13.46 11.34
N GLN A 34 -11.80 14.62 11.07
CA GLN A 34 -10.75 14.76 10.06
C GLN A 34 -9.59 13.77 10.37
N PRO A 35 -9.14 12.97 9.39
CA PRO A 35 -8.03 12.05 9.61
C PRO A 35 -6.74 12.81 9.92
N TYR A 36 -5.84 12.19 10.69
CA TYR A 36 -4.56 12.83 11.02
C TYR A 36 -3.75 13.09 9.75
N LEU A 37 -3.06 14.24 9.68
CA LEU A 37 -2.17 14.58 8.57
C LEU A 37 -1.14 13.47 8.29
N LEU A 38 -0.61 12.83 9.33
CA LEU A 38 0.31 11.70 9.19
C LEU A 38 -0.31 10.52 8.44
N SER A 39 -1.57 10.18 8.73
CA SER A 39 -2.29 9.09 8.08
C SER A 39 -2.56 9.40 6.61
N ILE A 40 -2.84 10.67 6.27
CA ILE A 40 -2.97 11.13 4.88
C ILE A 40 -1.61 11.03 4.16
N ILE A 41 -0.53 11.49 4.79
CA ILE A 41 0.83 11.43 4.22
C ILE A 41 1.23 9.98 3.92
N VAL A 42 1.02 9.06 4.87
CA VAL A 42 1.31 7.63 4.68
C VAL A 42 0.46 7.03 3.56
N CYS A 43 -0.81 7.41 3.47
CA CYS A 43 -1.69 6.99 2.38
C CYS A 43 -1.18 7.45 1.00
N ILE A 44 -0.78 8.71 0.87
CA ILE A 44 -0.17 9.25 -0.36
C ILE A 44 1.13 8.51 -0.70
N LEU A 45 2.00 8.28 0.29
CA LEU A 45 3.25 7.52 0.11
C LEU A 45 3.00 6.10 -0.43
N PHE A 46 2.00 5.40 0.08
CA PHE A 46 1.59 4.10 -0.48
C PHE A 46 1.18 4.23 -1.94
N PHE A 47 0.35 5.22 -2.29
CA PHE A 47 -0.07 5.44 -3.67
C PHE A 47 1.10 5.73 -4.59
N THR A 48 1.99 6.63 -4.20
CA THR A 48 3.18 6.96 -4.97
C THR A 48 4.03 5.71 -5.18
N ASN A 49 4.25 4.90 -4.14
CA ASN A 49 5.08 3.71 -4.25
C ASN A 49 4.47 2.63 -5.19
N TRP A 50 3.16 2.41 -5.10
CA TRP A 50 2.46 1.50 -6.02
C TRP A 50 2.46 2.00 -7.47
N ILE A 51 2.29 3.31 -7.68
CA ILE A 51 2.37 3.92 -9.01
C ILE A 51 3.79 3.79 -9.59
N LEU A 52 4.83 4.06 -8.79
CA LEU A 52 6.23 3.88 -9.21
C LEU A 52 6.51 2.43 -9.62
N TYR A 53 5.96 1.46 -8.91
CA TYR A 53 6.05 0.05 -9.26
C TYR A 53 5.32 -0.26 -10.58
N LEU A 54 4.07 0.17 -10.73
CA LEU A 54 3.28 -0.06 -11.95
C LEU A 54 3.87 0.60 -13.19
N LEU A 55 4.47 1.78 -13.04
CA LEU A 55 5.19 2.49 -14.10
C LEU A 55 6.55 1.88 -14.42
N THR A 56 6.90 0.74 -13.82
CA THR A 56 8.21 0.08 -13.99
C THR A 56 9.39 1.03 -13.78
N PHE A 57 9.22 2.08 -12.97
CA PHE A 57 10.25 3.09 -12.71
C PHE A 57 11.50 2.45 -12.10
N TYR A 58 11.30 1.44 -11.25
CA TYR A 58 12.35 0.64 -10.65
C TYR A 58 13.14 -0.21 -11.68
N ALA A 59 12.60 -0.48 -12.87
CA ALA A 59 13.34 -1.17 -13.95
C ALA A 59 14.27 -0.23 -14.75
N LEU A 60 14.08 1.10 -14.64
CA LEU A 60 15.00 2.09 -15.22
C LEU A 60 16.29 2.22 -14.40
N LEU A 61 16.27 1.78 -13.14
CA LEU A 61 17.40 1.76 -12.24
C LEU A 61 18.21 0.47 -12.42
N PRO A 62 19.54 0.49 -12.20
CA PRO A 62 20.35 -0.72 -12.24
C PRO A 62 19.79 -1.79 -11.30
N GLU A 63 19.65 -3.03 -11.77
CA GLU A 63 18.94 -4.13 -11.08
C GLU A 63 19.36 -4.27 -9.60
N LYS A 64 20.68 -4.25 -9.33
CA LYS A 64 21.22 -4.34 -7.96
C LYS A 64 20.78 -3.21 -7.03
N ILE A 65 20.61 -1.99 -7.56
CA ILE A 65 20.21 -0.81 -6.77
C ILE A 65 18.70 -0.81 -6.58
N SER A 66 17.98 -1.22 -7.62
CA SER A 66 16.53 -1.31 -7.64
C SER A 66 15.99 -2.30 -6.60
N GLU A 67 16.47 -3.54 -6.61
CA GLU A 67 16.04 -4.56 -5.64
C GLU A 67 16.39 -4.16 -4.20
N PHE A 68 17.57 -3.57 -4.00
CA PHE A 68 18.04 -3.15 -2.69
C PHE A 68 17.23 -1.97 -2.11
N LEU A 69 16.72 -1.06 -2.93
CA LEU A 69 15.90 0.06 -2.44
C LEU A 69 14.42 -0.32 -2.35
N PHE A 70 13.92 -1.05 -3.34
CA PHE A 70 12.50 -1.36 -3.48
C PHE A 70 11.97 -2.13 -2.27
N LEU A 71 12.57 -3.27 -1.95
CA LEU A 71 12.10 -4.17 -0.89
C LEU A 71 12.11 -3.51 0.50
N PRO A 72 13.20 -2.87 0.95
CA PRO A 72 13.23 -2.18 2.23
C PRO A 72 12.22 -1.04 2.31
N ILE A 73 12.14 -0.18 1.29
CA ILE A 73 11.17 0.93 1.27
C ILE A 73 9.74 0.40 1.36
N TRP A 74 9.44 -0.68 0.64
CA TRP A 74 8.13 -1.32 0.66
C TRP A 74 7.75 -1.83 2.07
N PHE A 75 8.68 -2.52 2.75
CA PHE A 75 8.44 -3.00 4.12
C PHE A 75 8.37 -1.86 5.13
N PHE A 76 9.19 -0.82 5.01
CA PHE A 76 9.10 0.38 5.86
C PHE A 76 7.73 1.05 5.74
N LEU A 77 7.19 1.17 4.53
CA LEU A 77 5.86 1.69 4.31
C LEU A 77 4.78 0.82 4.96
N CYS A 78 4.92 -0.51 4.90
CA CYS A 78 4.02 -1.44 5.59
C CYS A 78 4.03 -1.20 7.11
N ILE A 79 5.20 -1.06 7.73
CA ILE A 79 5.34 -0.79 9.16
C ILE A 79 4.70 0.56 9.54
N LEU A 80 5.00 1.63 8.79
CA LEU A 80 4.38 2.94 8.98
C LEU A 80 2.86 2.89 8.82
N GLY A 81 2.38 2.10 7.86
CA GLY A 81 0.97 1.81 7.64
C GLY A 81 0.29 1.15 8.85
N PHE A 82 0.91 0.14 9.47
CA PHE A 82 0.39 -0.46 10.69
C PHE A 82 0.42 0.49 11.90
N ILE A 83 1.44 1.33 12.03
CA ILE A 83 1.52 2.33 13.10
C ILE A 83 0.40 3.37 12.94
N THR A 84 0.20 3.87 11.73
CA THR A 84 -0.88 4.83 11.42
C THR A 84 -2.25 4.22 11.56
N PHE A 85 -2.44 2.95 11.19
CA PHE A 85 -3.65 2.18 11.50
C PHE A 85 -3.95 2.20 13.00
N TRP A 86 -3.01 1.81 13.85
CA TRP A 86 -3.23 1.76 15.30
C TRP A 86 -3.60 3.14 15.87
N ARG A 87 -2.92 4.20 15.39
CA ARG A 87 -3.14 5.57 15.82
C ARG A 87 -4.50 6.12 15.37
N GLU A 88 -4.90 5.84 14.13
CA GLU A 88 -6.14 6.35 13.53
C GLU A 88 -7.37 5.59 14.02
N TRP A 89 -7.21 4.35 14.51
CA TRP A 89 -8.30 3.50 15.01
C TRP A 89 -9.22 4.20 16.02
N ARG A 90 -8.66 5.06 16.88
CA ARG A 90 -9.40 5.80 17.91
C ARG A 90 -10.09 7.06 17.38
N ASN A 91 -9.62 7.62 16.27
CA ASN A 91 -10.14 8.87 15.69
C ASN A 91 -11.16 8.59 14.58
N ASN A 92 -10.77 7.79 13.59
CA ASN A 92 -11.57 7.53 12.40
C ASN A 92 -11.43 6.07 11.99
N ARG A 93 -12.39 5.24 12.45
CA ARG A 93 -12.36 3.79 12.22
C ARG A 93 -12.37 3.41 10.75
N VAL A 94 -13.13 4.13 9.91
CA VAL A 94 -13.23 3.81 8.48
C VAL A 94 -11.90 4.04 7.79
N PHE A 95 -11.29 5.21 8.00
CA PHE A 95 -9.99 5.53 7.40
C PHE A 95 -8.88 4.62 7.93
N SER A 96 -8.93 4.28 9.23
CA SER A 96 -8.05 3.29 9.83
C SER A 96 -8.16 1.95 9.10
N ILE A 97 -9.36 1.37 8.98
CA ILE A 97 -9.56 0.07 8.30
C ILE A 97 -9.00 0.12 6.87
N CYS A 98 -9.22 1.20 6.13
CA CYS A 98 -8.66 1.38 4.80
C CYS A 98 -7.12 1.33 4.79
N ILE A 99 -6.45 2.08 5.67
CA ILE A 99 -4.98 2.07 5.77
C ILE A 99 -4.46 0.69 6.19
N GLY A 100 -5.11 0.05 7.16
CA GLY A 100 -4.73 -1.28 7.63
C GLY A 100 -4.82 -2.32 6.51
N PHE A 101 -5.91 -2.28 5.73
CA PHE A 101 -6.10 -3.16 4.57
C PHE A 101 -5.05 -2.90 3.48
N LEU A 102 -4.78 -1.62 3.16
CA LEU A 102 -3.76 -1.23 2.18
C LEU A 102 -2.36 -1.72 2.60
N SER A 103 -2.05 -1.58 3.89
CA SER A 103 -0.77 -2.01 4.47
C SER A 103 -0.62 -3.53 4.44
N PHE A 104 -1.69 -4.25 4.78
CA PHE A 104 -1.70 -5.71 4.78
C PHE A 104 -1.52 -6.30 3.38
N ILE A 105 -2.24 -5.78 2.38
CA ILE A 105 -2.07 -6.21 0.99
C ILE A 105 -0.67 -5.86 0.49
N SER A 106 -0.19 -4.65 0.78
CA SER A 106 1.16 -4.25 0.36
C SER A 106 2.23 -5.13 1.01
N PHE A 107 2.03 -5.56 2.25
CA PHE A 107 2.94 -6.47 2.95
C PHE A 107 2.94 -7.86 2.32
N LEU A 108 1.75 -8.42 2.04
CA LEU A 108 1.62 -9.68 1.30
C LEU A 108 2.31 -9.59 -0.07
N PHE A 109 2.24 -8.43 -0.73
CA PHE A 109 2.86 -8.20 -2.02
C PHE A 109 4.39 -8.21 -1.90
N GLY A 110 4.92 -7.49 -0.91
CA GLY A 110 6.35 -7.47 -0.61
C GLY A 110 6.90 -8.85 -0.28
N LEU A 111 6.17 -9.64 0.52
CA LEU A 111 6.53 -11.04 0.80
C LEU A 111 6.51 -11.90 -0.46
N PHE A 112 5.48 -11.75 -1.30
CA PHE A 112 5.38 -12.49 -2.55
C PHE A 112 6.55 -12.20 -3.50
N LEU A 113 6.94 -10.93 -3.61
CA LEU A 113 8.12 -10.52 -4.39
C LEU A 113 9.43 -11.05 -3.81
N LEU A 114 9.57 -11.06 -2.48
CA LEU A 114 10.75 -11.60 -1.82
C LEU A 114 10.89 -13.11 -2.08
N VAL A 115 9.79 -13.86 -2.03
CA VAL A 115 9.78 -15.29 -2.37
C VAL A 115 10.14 -15.51 -3.84
N LEU A 116 9.62 -14.68 -4.76
CA LEU A 116 9.94 -14.77 -6.19
C LEU A 116 11.40 -14.42 -6.50
N SER A 117 11.99 -13.46 -5.81
CA SER A 117 13.40 -13.05 -5.99
C SER A 117 14.38 -14.09 -5.43
N GLY A 118 13.96 -14.87 -4.43
CA GLY A 118 14.77 -15.96 -3.86
C GLY A 118 14.65 -17.30 -4.60
N MET A 119 13.79 -17.40 -5.63
CA MET A 119 13.66 -18.56 -6.51
C MET A 119 14.47 -18.38 -7.79
#